data_AF-K0ERU5-F1
#
_entry.id   AF-K0ERU5-F1
#
_cell.length_a   1.000
_cell.length_b   1.000
_cell.length_c   1.000
_cell.angle_alpha   90.00
_cell.angle_beta   90.00
_cell.angle_gamma   90.00
#
_symmetry.space_group_name_H-M   'P 1'
#
loop_
_entity.id
_entity.type
_entity.pdbx_description
1 polymer ?
#
loop_
_entity_poly.entity_id
_entity_poly.type
_entity_poly.pdbx_seq_one_letter_code
_entity_poly.pdbx_strand_id
1 'polypeptide(L)'
;MLLAAVAGISVPVVSMAGGATLTPTAAAYPVGPWGVDGCNGKAPDQCPFSPSEDGLTWAWHGDAWNYDKTGAFVCMSSQFWCPPVMSVVRALPPTPIGSWIHPS
;
A
#
# COMPACT_ATOMS: atom_id res chain seq x y z
N MET A 1 13.50 -24.12 41.61
CA MET A 1 14.06 -24.65 40.35
C MET A 1 13.54 -26.07 40.14
N LEU A 2 12.57 -26.26 39.25
CA LEU A 2 12.42 -27.47 38.43
C LEU A 2 11.57 -27.12 37.19
N LEU A 3 11.96 -27.72 36.07
CA LEU A 3 11.50 -27.54 34.69
C LEU A 3 10.00 -27.76 34.49
N ALA A 4 9.42 -27.01 33.54
CA ALA A 4 8.25 -27.45 32.77
C ALA A 4 8.68 -27.64 31.31
N ALA A 5 8.99 -28.88 30.94
CA ALA A 5 9.06 -29.31 29.55
C ALA A 5 7.63 -29.46 29.04
N VAL A 6 7.22 -28.66 28.06
CA VAL A 6 5.93 -28.83 27.38
C VAL A 6 6.23 -29.41 25.99
N ALA A 7 6.24 -30.73 25.93
CA ALA A 7 6.21 -31.47 24.69
C ALA A 7 4.75 -31.61 24.22
N GLY A 8 4.51 -31.32 22.95
CA GLY A 8 3.43 -31.92 22.17
C GLY A 8 2.12 -31.15 22.12
N ILE A 9 1.90 -30.44 21.01
CA ILE A 9 0.58 -30.34 20.37
C ILE A 9 0.80 -30.36 18.85
N SER A 10 0.78 -31.57 18.27
CA SER A 10 0.49 -31.81 16.86
C SER A 10 -1.02 -31.89 16.71
N VAL A 11 -1.66 -30.91 16.05
CA VAL A 11 -3.11 -30.92 15.76
C VAL A 11 -3.30 -30.74 14.25
N PRO A 12 -4.19 -31.54 13.63
CA PRO A 12 -4.11 -31.89 12.22
C PRO A 12 -4.69 -30.83 11.28
N VAL A 13 -4.23 -30.92 10.03
CA VAL A 13 -4.77 -30.30 8.83
C VAL A 13 -6.27 -30.59 8.74
N VAL A 14 -7.10 -29.58 9.04
CA VAL A 14 -8.52 -29.59 8.69
C VAL A 14 -8.67 -28.88 7.35
N SER A 15 -8.81 -29.70 6.31
CA SER A 15 -9.22 -29.29 4.97
C SER A 15 -10.65 -28.76 5.01
N MET A 16 -10.83 -27.45 5.17
CA MET A 16 -12.11 -26.80 4.90
C MET A 16 -12.13 -26.40 3.42
N ALA A 17 -12.66 -27.30 2.60
CA ALA A 17 -13.27 -26.96 1.33
C ALA A 17 -14.51 -26.10 1.62
N GLY A 18 -14.35 -24.77 1.60
CA GLY A 18 -15.44 -23.81 1.75
C GLY A 18 -15.08 -22.56 0.96
N GLY A 19 -15.85 -22.29 -0.10
CA GLY A 19 -15.53 -21.29 -1.11
C GLY A 19 -15.30 -19.89 -0.55
N ALA A 20 -14.03 -19.48 -0.54
CA ALA A 20 -13.70 -18.09 -0.81
C ALA A 20 -13.51 -18.01 -2.33
N THR A 21 -14.59 -17.70 -3.05
CA THR A 21 -14.44 -16.96 -4.30
C THR A 21 -13.54 -15.78 -3.95
N LEU A 22 -12.32 -15.78 -4.47
CA LEU A 22 -11.45 -14.61 -4.44
C LEU A 22 -12.21 -13.54 -5.21
N THR A 23 -13.07 -12.80 -4.51
CA THR A 23 -13.63 -11.53 -4.98
C THR A 23 -12.44 -10.79 -5.56
N PRO A 24 -12.44 -10.47 -6.87
CA PRO A 24 -11.32 -9.80 -7.50
C PRO A 24 -10.97 -8.64 -6.60
N THR A 25 -9.74 -8.72 -6.09
CA THR A 25 -9.12 -7.80 -5.15
C THR A 25 -9.70 -6.42 -5.39
N ALA A 26 -10.56 -5.95 -4.47
CA ALA A 26 -10.91 -4.54 -4.40
C ALA A 26 -9.59 -3.80 -4.57
N ALA A 27 -9.49 -3.00 -5.65
CA ALA A 27 -8.24 -2.53 -6.24
C ALA A 27 -7.14 -2.45 -5.18
N ALA A 28 -6.22 -3.43 -5.16
CA ALA A 28 -5.16 -3.50 -4.13
C ALA A 28 -4.40 -2.16 -4.01
N TYR A 29 -4.51 -1.38 -5.08
CA TYR A 29 -3.88 -0.13 -5.37
C TYR A 29 -4.95 0.86 -5.85
N PRO A 30 -5.76 1.44 -4.93
CA PRO A 30 -6.81 2.38 -5.30
C PRO A 30 -6.23 3.68 -5.89
N VAL A 31 -4.97 3.96 -5.57
CA VAL A 31 -4.23 5.16 -5.95
C VAL A 31 -2.86 4.73 -6.48
N GLY A 32 -2.25 5.56 -7.29
CA GLY A 32 -0.95 5.28 -7.85
C GLY A 32 -0.57 6.19 -9.00
N PRO A 33 0.61 5.98 -9.59
CA PRO A 33 1.15 6.73 -10.71
C PRO A 33 0.46 6.38 -12.04
N TRP A 34 -0.87 6.35 -12.04
CA TRP A 34 -1.66 6.00 -13.20
C TRP A 34 -1.52 7.10 -14.27
N GLY A 35 -1.05 6.70 -15.45
CA GLY A 35 -0.88 7.62 -16.58
C GLY A 35 0.50 8.29 -16.67
N VAL A 36 1.41 8.08 -15.72
CA VAL A 36 2.79 8.57 -15.84
C VAL A 36 3.68 7.59 -16.61
N ASP A 37 4.86 8.06 -17.03
CA ASP A 37 5.80 7.22 -17.75
C ASP A 37 6.14 5.95 -16.94
N GLY A 38 6.16 4.81 -17.62
CA GLY A 38 6.26 3.49 -17.01
C GLY A 38 4.92 2.84 -16.60
N CYS A 39 3.83 3.58 -16.33
CA CYS A 39 2.54 3.03 -15.88
C CYS A 39 1.32 3.43 -16.71
N ASN A 40 1.48 4.25 -17.75
CA ASN A 40 0.40 4.61 -18.66
C ASN A 40 -0.20 3.38 -19.37
N GLY A 41 -1.52 3.22 -19.29
CA GLY A 41 -2.26 2.13 -19.94
C GLY A 41 -1.96 0.72 -19.40
N LYS A 42 -1.23 0.63 -18.29
CA LYS A 42 -0.82 -0.63 -17.67
C LYS A 42 -1.70 -0.97 -16.47
N ALA A 43 -1.90 -2.25 -16.25
CA ALA A 43 -2.46 -2.74 -15.00
C ALA A 43 -1.45 -2.53 -13.84
N PRO A 44 -1.90 -2.48 -12.57
CA PRO A 44 -1.02 -2.28 -11.41
C PRO A 44 0.16 -3.25 -11.33
N ASP A 45 -0.03 -4.51 -11.75
CA ASP A 45 1.00 -5.55 -11.78
C ASP A 45 2.01 -5.41 -12.94
N GLN A 46 1.69 -4.58 -13.92
CA GLN A 46 2.56 -4.29 -15.08
C GLN A 46 3.36 -2.99 -14.90
N CYS A 47 3.00 -2.18 -13.91
CA CYS A 47 3.67 -0.94 -13.55
C CYS A 47 5.02 -1.29 -12.88
N PRO A 48 6.16 -0.74 -13.32
CA PRO A 48 7.48 -1.04 -12.76
C PRO A 48 7.69 -0.44 -11.36
N PHE A 49 6.73 0.32 -10.85
CA PHE A 49 6.76 0.85 -9.50
C PHE A 49 6.45 -0.26 -8.49
N SER A 50 7.23 -0.33 -7.42
CA SER A 50 6.92 -1.19 -6.27
C SER A 50 5.99 -0.44 -5.33
N PRO A 51 4.74 -0.93 -5.13
CA PRO A 51 3.84 -0.33 -4.16
C PRO A 51 4.21 -0.71 -2.71
N SER A 52 3.83 0.16 -1.77
CA SER A 52 3.81 -0.13 -0.34
C SER A 52 2.61 -0.99 0.07
N GLU A 53 2.63 -1.54 1.28
CA GLU A 53 1.55 -2.36 1.83
C GLU A 53 0.21 -1.60 1.95
N ASP A 54 0.26 -0.29 2.22
CA ASP A 54 -0.92 0.57 2.26
C ASP A 54 -1.37 1.09 0.88
N GLY A 55 -0.61 0.79 -0.19
CA GLY A 55 -0.89 1.23 -1.55
C GLY A 55 -0.78 2.74 -1.80
N LEU A 56 -0.29 3.51 -0.84
CA LEU A 56 -0.17 4.97 -0.94
C LEU A 56 1.18 5.44 -1.48
N THR A 57 2.21 4.60 -1.39
CA THR A 57 3.57 4.91 -1.81
C THR A 57 3.99 3.98 -2.94
N TRP A 58 4.56 4.55 -3.99
CA TRP A 58 4.98 3.84 -5.20
C TRP A 58 6.44 4.16 -5.50
N ALA A 59 7.33 3.21 -5.29
CA ALA A 59 8.77 3.40 -5.43
C ALA A 59 9.29 2.96 -6.81
N TRP A 60 10.09 3.80 -7.46
CA TRP A 60 10.74 3.53 -8.73
C TRP A 60 12.04 4.33 -8.86
N HIS A 61 13.12 3.67 -9.30
CA HIS A 61 14.46 4.28 -9.46
C HIS A 61 14.98 5.08 -8.25
N GLY A 62 14.64 4.67 -7.02
CA GLY A 62 15.12 5.32 -5.79
C GLY A 62 14.26 6.51 -5.32
N ASP A 63 13.29 6.93 -6.12
CA ASP A 63 12.25 7.87 -5.72
C ASP A 63 10.95 7.14 -5.42
N ALA A 64 10.19 7.63 -4.45
CA ALA A 64 8.87 7.11 -4.15
C ALA A 64 7.82 8.20 -4.25
N TRP A 65 6.76 7.93 -4.99
CA TRP A 65 5.67 8.83 -5.24
C TRP A 65 4.56 8.51 -4.24
N ASN A 66 4.13 9.52 -3.51
CA ASN A 66 3.19 9.35 -2.42
C ASN A 66 1.87 10.05 -2.75
N TYR A 67 0.80 9.33 -2.47
CA TYR A 67 -0.56 9.75 -2.73
C TYR A 67 -1.35 9.77 -1.42
N ASP A 68 -2.37 10.62 -1.36
CA ASP A 68 -3.37 10.50 -0.32
C ASP A 68 -4.38 9.40 -0.64
N LYS A 69 -5.23 9.09 0.33
CA LYS A 69 -6.27 8.05 0.20
C LYS A 69 -7.36 8.42 -0.81
N THR A 70 -7.37 9.65 -1.33
CA THR A 70 -8.30 10.12 -2.37
C THR A 70 -7.72 10.00 -3.78
N GLY A 71 -6.41 9.70 -3.90
CA GLY A 71 -5.72 9.54 -5.17
C GLY A 71 -4.97 10.78 -5.65
N ALA A 72 -4.95 11.85 -4.87
CA ALA A 72 -4.17 13.03 -5.22
C ALA A 72 -2.70 12.84 -4.84
N PHE A 73 -1.81 13.33 -5.70
CA PHE A 73 -0.37 13.32 -5.45
C PHE A 73 -0.04 14.26 -4.29
N VAL A 74 0.77 13.78 -3.34
CA VAL A 74 1.19 14.55 -2.16
C VAL A 74 2.62 15.02 -2.33
N CYS A 75 3.55 14.07 -2.51
CA CYS A 75 4.98 14.33 -2.54
C CYS A 75 5.82 13.15 -3.04
N MET A 76 7.03 13.44 -3.48
CA MET A 76 8.10 12.45 -3.65
C MET A 76 8.90 12.28 -2.36
N SER A 77 9.45 11.08 -2.15
CA SER A 77 10.28 10.75 -0.98
C SER A 77 11.54 11.61 -0.83
N SER A 78 12.03 12.21 -1.92
CA SER A 78 13.20 13.09 -1.93
C SER A 78 12.95 14.44 -1.26
N GLN A 79 11.70 14.86 -1.04
CA GLN A 79 11.40 16.07 -0.29
C GLN A 79 11.44 15.83 1.22
N PHE A 80 12.19 16.68 1.95
CA PHE A 80 12.42 16.53 3.39
C PHE A 80 11.14 16.52 4.25
N TRP A 81 10.06 17.15 3.77
CA TRP A 81 8.78 17.23 4.44
C TRP A 81 7.82 16.09 4.08
N CYS A 82 8.17 15.24 3.11
CA CYS A 82 7.29 14.16 2.66
C CYS A 82 7.04 13.10 3.75
N PRO A 83 8.05 12.57 4.46
CA PRO A 83 7.81 11.58 5.53
C PRO A 83 6.85 12.03 6.65
N PRO A 84 6.96 13.24 7.24
CA PRO A 84 6.00 13.68 8.24
C PRO A 84 4.60 13.90 7.67
N VAL A 85 4.46 14.46 6.45
CA VAL A 85 3.14 14.62 5.82
C VAL A 85 2.49 13.27 5.55
N MET A 86 3.25 12.28 5.10
CA MET A 86 2.71 10.94 4.86
C MET A 86 2.28 10.23 6.14
N SER A 87 2.92 10.53 7.27
CA SER A 87 2.43 10.06 8.57
C SER A 87 1.03 10.61 8.88
N VAL A 88 0.77 11.88 8.54
CA VAL A 88 -0.54 12.52 8.71
C VAL A 88 -1.59 11.94 7.75
N VAL A 89 -1.24 11.77 6.48
CA VAL A 89 -2.11 11.13 5.46
C VAL A 89 -2.56 9.73 5.91
N ARG A 90 -1.65 8.95 6.50
CA ARG A 90 -1.95 7.61 7.01
C ARG A 90 -2.86 7.65 8.24
N ALA A 91 -2.61 8.58 9.17
CA ALA A 91 -3.36 8.71 10.41
C ALA A 91 -4.78 9.27 10.23
N LEU A 92 -4.97 10.17 9.26
CA LEU A 92 -6.28 10.78 9.02
C LEU A 92 -7.19 9.87 8.17
N PRO A 93 -8.52 10.03 8.28
CA PRO A 93 -9.45 9.51 7.27
C PRO A 93 -9.09 10.01 5.86
N PRO A 94 -9.74 9.50 4.79
CA PRO A 94 -9.52 10.02 3.43
C PRO A 94 -9.73 11.54 3.36
N THR A 95 -8.63 12.27 3.29
CA THR A 95 -8.56 13.73 3.20
C THR A 95 -7.76 14.11 1.96
N PRO A 96 -8.20 15.11 1.17
CA PRO A 96 -7.58 15.49 -0.11
C PRO A 96 -6.34 16.38 0.11
N ILE A 97 -5.40 15.90 0.92
CA ILE A 97 -4.18 16.63 1.29
C ILE A 97 -3.35 16.95 0.05
N GLY A 98 -3.27 16.03 -0.91
CA GLY A 98 -2.55 16.25 -2.16
C GLY A 98 -3.12 17.43 -2.95
N SER A 99 -4.44 17.55 -3.02
CA SER A 99 -5.12 18.69 -3.67
C SER A 99 -4.93 20.01 -2.92
N TRP A 100 -4.69 19.99 -1.62
CA TRP A 100 -4.38 21.22 -0.85
C TRP A 100 -2.94 21.69 -1.08
N ILE A 101 -2.00 20.76 -1.25
CA ILE A 101 -0.59 21.07 -1.51
C ILE A 101 -0.39 21.50 -2.96
N HIS A 102 -1.04 20.80 -3.89
CA HIS A 102 -1.01 21.07 -5.33
C HIS A 102 -2.42 21.43 -5.81
N PRO A 103 -2.91 22.65 -5.51
CA PRO A 103 -4.18 23.10 -6.05
C PRO A 103 -4.00 23.26 -7.57
N SER A 104 -4.58 22.34 -8.32
CA SER A 104 -4.69 22.40 -9.79
C SER A 104 -5.71 23.44 -10.22
#